data_AF-A0A5K0YL18-F1
#
_entry.id   AF-A0A5K0YL18-F1
#
_cell.length_a   1.000
_cell.length_b   1.000
_cell.length_c   1.000
_cell.angle_alpha   90.00
_cell.angle_beta   90.00
_cell.angle_gamma   90.00
#
_symmetry.space_group_name_H-M   'P 1'
#
loop_
_entity.id
_entity.type
_entity.pdbx_description
1 polymer ?
#
loop_
_entity_poly.entity_id
_entity_poly.type
_entity_poly.pdbx_seq_one_letter_code
_entity_poly.pdbx_strand_id
1 'polypeptide(L)'
;AIVPHTVTYEMTATGGVLMEFATTYALVYTVYATMVDRKPGSPSLLGPISIGFIVGANMLATGPFTGGSMNPARSFGAAVVSGKLKDGWVYWVGPICGGGAAGLVKGK
;
A
#
# COMPACT_ATOMS: atom_id res chain seq x y z
N ALA A 1 -15.12 8.60 8.51
CA ALA A 1 -14.04 8.24 7.57
C ALA A 1 -12.74 8.81 8.11
N ILE A 2 -11.76 7.96 8.42
CA ILE A 2 -10.44 8.41 8.87
C ILE A 2 -9.71 8.98 7.66
N VAL A 3 -9.09 10.14 7.83
CA VAL A 3 -8.45 10.86 6.74
C VAL A 3 -7.09 10.19 6.45
N PRO A 4 -6.73 9.87 5.19
CA PRO A 4 -5.57 9.03 4.82
C PRO A 4 -4.17 9.60 5.12
N HIS A 5 -4.07 10.51 6.07
CA HIS A 5 -2.86 11.21 6.50
C HIS A 5 -2.75 11.28 8.04
N THR A 6 -3.59 10.55 8.77
CA THR A 6 -3.50 10.43 10.23
C THR A 6 -3.63 8.98 10.63
N VAL A 7 -2.60 8.45 11.28
CA VAL A 7 -2.74 7.21 12.07
C VAL A 7 -3.77 7.51 13.15
N THR A 8 -4.79 6.66 13.31
CA THR A 8 -5.79 6.84 14.37
C THR A 8 -5.13 6.92 15.73
N TYR A 9 -5.69 7.71 16.66
CA TYR A 9 -5.13 7.88 18.00
C TYR A 9 -5.03 6.55 18.79
N GLU A 10 -5.77 5.51 18.37
CA GLU A 10 -5.74 4.17 18.95
C GLU A 10 -4.64 3.26 18.37
N MET A 11 -4.00 3.66 17.27
CA MET A 11 -2.92 2.91 16.64
C MET A 11 -1.56 3.54 16.93
N THR A 12 -0.62 2.70 17.37
CA THR A 12 0.78 3.11 17.49
C THR A 12 1.40 3.36 16.12
N ALA A 13 2.32 4.32 16.01
CA ALA A 13 3.03 4.62 14.76
C ALA A 13 3.67 3.36 14.15
N THR A 14 4.19 2.47 15.00
CA THR A 14 4.75 1.16 14.60
C THR A 14 3.68 0.22 14.00
N GLY A 15 2.48 0.16 14.56
CA GLY A 15 1.35 -0.57 13.97
C GLY A 15 0.96 -0.03 12.60
N GLY A 16 1.00 1.30 12.42
CA GLY A 16 0.79 1.95 11.13
C GLY A 16 1.85 1.57 10.08
N VAL A 17 3.13 1.54 10.47
CA VAL A 17 4.23 1.10 9.58
C VAL A 17 4.04 -0.34 9.13
N LEU A 18 3.68 -1.25 10.03
CA LEU A 18 3.47 -2.67 9.71
C LEU A 18 2.30 -2.89 8.76
N MET A 19 1.21 -2.14 8.94
CA MET A 19 0.03 -2.22 8.07
C MET A 19 0.32 -1.70 6.66
N GLU A 20 1.01 -0.55 6.55
CA GLU A 20 1.45 -0.02 5.25
C GLU A 20 2.49 -0.94 4.60
N PHE A 21 3.40 -1.55 5.37
CA PHE A 21 4.33 -2.56 4.87
C PHE A 21 3.59 -3.75 4.27
N ALA A 22 2.66 -4.35 5.00
CA ALA A 22 1.95 -5.56 4.57
C ALA A 22 1.07 -5.30 3.34
N THR A 23 0.37 -4.17 3.30
CA THR A 23 -0.48 -3.81 2.16
C THR A 23 0.31 -3.45 0.92
N THR A 24 1.40 -2.68 1.04
CA THR A 24 2.29 -2.40 -0.09
C THR A 24 3.00 -3.66 -0.58
N TYR A 25 3.41 -4.56 0.32
CA TYR A 25 3.96 -5.86 -0.06
C TYR A 25 2.94 -6.67 -0.88
N ALA A 26 1.69 -6.78 -0.41
CA ALA A 26 0.65 -7.51 -1.13
C ALA A 26 0.35 -6.90 -2.51
N LEU A 27 0.33 -5.57 -2.62
CA LEU A 27 0.16 -4.86 -3.89
C LEU A 27 1.30 -5.18 -4.86
N VAL A 28 2.55 -4.95 -4.46
CA VAL A 28 3.72 -5.14 -5.32
C VAL A 28 3.91 -6.62 -5.69
N TYR A 29 3.68 -7.54 -4.74
CA TYR A 29 3.68 -8.96 -5.02
C TYR A 29 2.65 -9.35 -6.09
N THR A 30 1.43 -8.81 -6.00
CA THR A 30 0.38 -9.05 -7.01
C THR A 30 0.77 -8.49 -8.37
N VAL A 31 1.43 -7.34 -8.42
CA VAL A 31 1.98 -6.78 -9.67
C VAL A 31 3.00 -7.74 -10.29
N TYR A 32 3.98 -8.22 -9.51
CA TYR A 32 4.95 -9.19 -10.03
C TYR A 32 4.29 -10.49 -10.49
N ALA A 33 3.38 -11.04 -9.68
CA ALA A 33 2.71 -12.30 -9.99
C ALA A 33 1.79 -12.25 -11.22
N THR A 34 1.28 -11.07 -11.58
CA THR A 34 0.27 -10.95 -12.65
C THR A 34 0.76 -10.23 -13.90
N MET A 35 1.71 -9.31 -13.77
CA MET A 35 2.26 -8.51 -14.87
C MET A 35 3.67 -8.92 -15.27
N VAL A 36 4.52 -9.36 -14.33
CA VAL A 36 5.93 -9.71 -14.60
C VAL A 36 6.06 -11.21 -14.90
N ASP A 37 5.62 -12.08 -13.99
CA ASP A 37 5.62 -13.54 -14.15
C ASP A 37 4.39 -14.05 -14.90
N ARG A 38 4.01 -13.34 -15.97
CA ARG A 38 2.79 -13.64 -16.69
C ARG A 38 2.91 -14.98 -17.42
N LYS A 39 2.13 -15.98 -16.98
CA LYS A 39 2.09 -17.29 -17.64
C LYS A 39 1.67 -17.16 -19.11
N PRO A 40 2.38 -17.80 -20.06
CA PRO A 40 2.00 -17.79 -21.47
C PRO A 40 0.57 -18.31 -21.64
N GLY A 41 -0.29 -17.55 -22.32
CA GLY A 41 -1.70 -17.90 -22.54
C GLY A 41 -2.72 -17.33 -21.53
N SER A 42 -2.27 -16.62 -20.48
CA SER A 42 -3.19 -15.92 -19.56
C SER A 42 -3.91 -14.75 -20.26
N PRO A 43 -5.20 -14.47 -19.99
CA PRO A 43 -5.87 -13.26 -20.48
C PRO A 43 -5.15 -11.97 -20.04
N SER A 44 -4.92 -11.04 -20.97
CA SER A 44 -4.26 -9.73 -20.71
C SER A 44 -4.97 -8.88 -19.66
N LEU A 45 -6.27 -9.11 -19.49
CA LEU A 45 -7.14 -8.35 -18.60
C LEU A 45 -7.04 -8.78 -17.13
N LEU A 46 -6.56 -10.00 -16.83
CA LEU A 46 -6.48 -10.51 -15.46
C LEU A 46 -5.47 -9.75 -14.59
N GLY A 47 -4.40 -9.19 -15.19
CA GLY A 47 -3.41 -8.40 -14.45
C GLY A 47 -4.01 -7.14 -13.83
N PRO A 48 -4.54 -6.21 -14.64
CA PRO A 48 -5.19 -5.00 -14.13
C PRO A 48 -6.34 -5.26 -13.16
N ILE A 49 -7.17 -6.29 -13.43
CA ILE A 49 -8.29 -6.65 -12.55
C ILE A 49 -7.79 -7.11 -11.17
N SER A 50 -6.77 -7.97 -11.14
CA SER A 50 -6.21 -8.49 -9.88
C SER A 50 -5.59 -7.36 -9.04
N ILE A 51 -4.92 -6.41 -9.71
CA ILE A 51 -4.36 -5.22 -9.05
C ILE A 51 -5.48 -4.35 -8.48
N GLY A 52 -6.55 -4.10 -9.23
CA GLY A 52 -7.71 -3.36 -8.72
C GLY A 52 -8.36 -4.04 -7.51
N PHE A 53 -8.47 -5.37 -7.54
CA PHE A 53 -9.08 -6.15 -6.47
C PHE A 53 -8.24 -6.12 -5.19
N ILE A 54 -6.90 -6.27 -5.29
CA ILE A 54 -6.04 -6.23 -4.12
C ILE A 54 -5.98 -4.82 -3.50
N VAL A 55 -6.00 -3.77 -4.32
CA VAL A 55 -6.09 -2.38 -3.81
C VAL A 55 -7.41 -2.18 -3.06
N GLY A 56 -8.53 -2.63 -3.63
CA GLY A 56 -9.85 -2.55 -2.98
C GLY A 56 -9.90 -3.33 -1.67
N ALA A 57 -9.42 -4.57 -1.66
CA ALA A 57 -9.35 -5.41 -0.47
C ALA A 57 -8.47 -4.78 0.63
N ASN A 58 -7.30 -4.27 0.26
CA ASN A 58 -6.41 -3.58 1.19
C ASN A 58 -7.05 -2.29 1.74
N MET A 59 -7.81 -1.55 0.92
CA MET A 59 -8.55 -0.37 1.38
C MET A 59 -9.63 -0.72 2.40
N LEU A 60 -10.35 -1.83 2.19
CA LEU A 60 -11.36 -2.30 3.17
C LEU A 60 -10.70 -2.75 4.48
N ALA A 61 -9.53 -3.40 4.40
CA ALA A 61 -8.80 -3.88 5.57
C ALA A 61 -8.13 -2.75 6.37
N THR A 62 -7.58 -1.73 5.70
CA THR A 62 -6.73 -0.69 6.31
C THR A 62 -7.37 0.69 6.40
N GLY A 63 -8.51 0.88 5.75
CA GLY A 63 -9.33 2.09 5.81
C GLY A 63 -9.61 2.61 7.22
N PRO A 64 -10.00 1.77 8.20
CA PRO A 64 -10.26 2.23 9.57
C PRO A 64 -9.01 2.43 10.43
N PHE A 65 -7.81 2.21 9.87
CA PHE A 65 -6.56 2.20 10.62
C PHE A 65 -5.59 3.27 10.11
N THR A 66 -4.99 3.05 8.94
CA THR A 66 -4.02 3.97 8.32
C THR A 66 -4.62 4.76 7.15
N GLY A 67 -5.83 4.39 6.71
CA GLY A 67 -6.48 4.93 5.52
C GLY A 67 -6.00 4.31 4.21
N GLY A 68 -5.17 3.25 4.29
CA GLY A 68 -4.64 2.50 3.15
C GLY A 68 -3.88 3.40 2.18
N SER A 69 -2.73 3.94 2.62
CA SER A 69 -1.94 4.84 1.78
C SER A 69 -1.40 4.09 0.57
N MET A 70 -0.69 2.99 0.83
CA MET A 70 0.01 2.13 -0.13
C MET A 70 0.97 2.86 -1.07
N ASN A 71 1.09 4.19 -0.93
CA ASN A 71 1.77 5.08 -1.84
C ASN A 71 2.12 6.39 -1.10
N PRO A 72 3.41 6.67 -0.85
CA PRO A 72 3.85 7.87 -0.13
C PRO A 72 3.36 9.17 -0.77
N ALA A 73 3.30 9.23 -2.11
CA ALA A 73 2.85 10.41 -2.84
C ALA A 73 1.36 10.72 -2.60
N ARG A 74 0.53 9.68 -2.42
CA ARG A 74 -0.90 9.81 -2.14
C ARG A 74 -1.13 10.42 -0.76
N SER A 75 -0.44 9.93 0.27
CA SER A 75 -0.57 10.48 1.62
C SER A 75 0.08 11.85 1.77
N PHE A 76 1.19 12.11 1.07
CA PHE A 76 1.84 13.42 1.10
C PHE A 76 0.95 14.53 0.51
N GLY A 77 0.32 14.30 -0.64
CA GLY A 77 -0.59 15.29 -1.24
C GLY A 77 -1.76 15.64 -0.32
N ALA A 78 -2.36 14.63 0.32
CA ALA A 78 -3.45 14.84 1.28
C ALA A 78 -2.97 15.54 2.57
N ALA A 79 -1.75 15.26 3.03
CA ALA A 79 -1.14 15.87 4.21
C ALA A 79 -0.80 17.36 3.99
N VAL A 80 -0.33 17.73 2.80
CA VAL A 80 -0.04 19.12 2.43
C VAL A 80 -1.33 19.94 2.36
N VAL A 81 -2.37 19.42 1.71
CA VAL A 81 -3.67 20.12 1.59
C VAL A 81 -4.38 20.25 2.94
N SER A 82 -4.23 19.28 3.84
CA SER A 82 -4.84 19.29 5.17
C SER A 82 -4.03 20.02 6.24
N GLY A 83 -2.79 20.44 5.94
CA GLY A 83 -1.87 21.09 6.89
C GLY A 83 -1.41 20.17 8.04
N LYS A 84 -1.65 18.86 7.94
CA LYS A 84 -1.33 17.87 8.98
C LYS A 84 -0.22 16.93 8.50
N LEU A 85 1.01 17.29 8.82
CA LEU A 85 2.22 16.52 8.48
C LEU A 85 2.71 15.60 9.62
N LYS A 86 1.99 15.59 10.75
CA LYS A 86 2.34 14.77 11.91
C LYS A 86 2.23 13.28 11.53
N ASP A 87 3.28 12.51 11.80
CA ASP A 87 3.42 11.08 11.45
C ASP A 87 3.52 10.75 9.95
N GLY A 88 3.79 11.74 9.10
CA GLY A 88 3.97 11.53 7.65
C GLY A 88 5.07 10.53 7.29
N TRP A 89 6.09 10.37 8.15
CA TRP A 89 7.22 9.44 7.95
C TRP A 89 6.79 7.96 7.87
N VAL A 90 5.69 7.59 8.54
CA VAL A 90 5.14 6.22 8.53
C VAL A 90 4.77 5.78 7.11
N TYR A 91 4.22 6.72 6.35
CA TYR A 91 3.80 6.52 4.96
C TYR A 91 4.95 6.55 3.95
N TRP A 92 6.17 6.84 4.38
CA TRP A 92 7.38 6.68 3.57
C TRP A 92 8.06 5.35 3.90
N VAL A 93 8.30 5.08 5.19
CA VAL A 93 9.04 3.89 5.63
C VAL A 93 8.28 2.60 5.34
N GLY A 94 6.98 2.54 5.68
CA GLY A 94 6.16 1.34 5.45
C GLY A 94 6.14 0.90 3.98
N PRO A 95 5.72 1.77 3.04
CA PRO A 95 5.61 1.41 1.64
C PRO A 95 6.95 1.10 0.96
N ILE A 96 8.02 1.85 1.26
CA ILE A 96 9.34 1.61 0.65
C ILE A 96 9.88 0.25 1.08
N CYS A 97 9.78 -0.08 2.37
CA CYS A 97 10.21 -1.39 2.86
C CYS A 97 9.34 -2.52 2.31
N GLY A 98 8.02 -2.34 2.26
CA GLY A 98 7.07 -3.36 1.76
C GLY A 98 7.26 -3.66 0.28
N GLY A 99 7.39 -2.60 -0.54
CA GLY A 99 7.65 -2.74 -1.97
C GLY A 99 9.04 -3.31 -2.27
N GLY A 100 10.06 -2.87 -1.53
CA GLY A 100 11.41 -3.41 -1.62
C GLY A 100 11.47 -4.91 -1.29
N ALA A 101 10.81 -5.34 -0.21
CA ALA A 101 10.75 -6.75 0.17
C ALA A 101 10.04 -7.60 -0.88
N ALA A 102 8.91 -7.14 -1.43
CA ALA A 102 8.21 -7.85 -2.50
C ALA A 102 9.08 -7.98 -3.76
N GLY A 103 9.78 -6.90 -4.14
CA GLY A 103 10.72 -6.91 -5.25
C GLY A 103 11.90 -7.87 -5.03
N LEU A 104 12.41 -8.00 -3.80
CA LEU A 104 13.50 -8.96 -3.51
C LEU A 104 13.05 -10.43 -3.57
N VAL A 105 11.80 -10.72 -3.19
CA VAL A 105 11.24 -12.09 -3.19
C VAL A 105 10.88 -12.54 -4.61
N LYS A 106 10.35 -11.64 -5.44
CA LYS A 106 9.83 -11.96 -6.78
C LYS A 106 10.65 -11.44 -7.95
N GLY A 107 11.60 -10.53 -7.73
CA GLY A 107 12.45 -9.95 -8.78
C GLY A 107 13.70 -10.77 -9.11
N LYS A 108 13.76 -12.05 -8.69
CA LYS A 108 14.76 -13.04 -9.11
C LYS A 108 14.16 -13.96 -10.15
#